data_AF-A0A963LVJ0-F1
#
_entry.id   AF-A0A963LVJ0-F1
#
_cell.length_a   1.000
_cell.length_b   1.000
_cell.length_c   1.000
_cell.angle_alpha   90.00
_cell.angle_beta   90.00
_cell.angle_gamma   90.00
#
_symmetry.space_group_name_H-M   'P 1'
#
loop_
_entity.id
_entity.type
_entity.pdbx_description
1 polymer ?
#
loop_
_entity_poly.entity_id
_entity_poly.type
_entity_poly.pdbx_seq_one_letter_code
_entity_poly.pdbx_strand_id
1 'polypeptide(L)'
;SAEEYRNPNIVKVVCDANGFALYFSRSPIPMARDQGDGAWWQDAARDTLLLQAAPMRHIGIYGYRAGFLRLFPRLAPAPLER
;
A
#
# COMPACT_ATOMS: atom_id res chain seq x y z
N SER A 1 -12.28 6.15 3.02
CA SER A 1 -13.10 6.72 1.91
C SER A 1 -12.31 6.70 0.60
N ALA A 2 -12.93 7.03 -0.55
CA ALA A 2 -12.24 7.00 -1.84
C ALA A 2 -11.18 8.12 -1.92
N GLU A 3 -11.44 9.24 -1.25
CA GLU A 3 -10.49 10.31 -1.02
C GLU A 3 -9.27 9.82 -0.22
N GLU A 4 -9.48 9.11 0.90
CA GLU A 4 -8.37 8.57 1.70
C GLU A 4 -7.52 7.56 0.92
N TYR A 5 -8.15 6.71 0.11
CA TYR A 5 -7.45 5.73 -0.72
C TYR A 5 -6.53 6.42 -1.76
N ARG A 6 -7.00 7.51 -2.37
CA ARG A 6 -6.22 8.33 -3.31
C ARG A 6 -5.21 9.26 -2.63
N ASN A 7 -5.38 9.55 -1.35
CA ASN A 7 -4.50 10.46 -0.63
C ASN A 7 -3.07 9.89 -0.51
N PRO A 8 -2.04 10.56 -1.08
CA PRO A 8 -0.65 10.09 -1.01
C PRO A 8 -0.02 10.23 0.38
N ASN A 9 -0.68 10.93 1.31
CA ASN A 9 -0.28 10.99 2.72
C ASN A 9 -0.78 9.77 3.51
N ILE A 10 -1.66 8.96 2.93
CA ILE A 10 -2.11 7.68 3.49
C ILE A 10 -1.39 6.56 2.74
N VAL A 11 -0.54 5.82 3.46
CA VAL A 11 0.18 4.67 2.91
C VAL A 11 -0.76 3.48 2.84
N LYS A 12 -0.81 2.83 1.68
CA LYS A 12 -1.53 1.58 1.45
C LYS A 12 -0.57 0.40 1.55
N VAL A 13 -1.08 -0.74 1.98
CA VAL A 13 -0.33 -2.00 2.05
C VAL A 13 -1.11 -3.12 1.37
N VAL A 14 -0.40 -3.98 0.65
CA VAL A 14 -0.91 -5.26 0.15
C VAL A 14 -0.17 -6.39 0.84
N CYS A 15 -0.90 -7.43 1.24
CA CYS A 15 -0.36 -8.59 1.93
C CYS A 15 -0.58 -9.87 1.13
N ASP A 16 0.22 -10.89 1.41
CA ASP A 16 -0.03 -12.25 0.95
C ASP A 16 -1.17 -12.91 1.77
N ALA A 17 -1.47 -14.17 1.46
CA ALA A 17 -2.51 -14.94 2.15
C ALA A 17 -2.21 -15.23 3.63
N ASN A 18 -0.96 -15.12 4.07
CA ASN A 18 -0.55 -15.31 5.47
C ASN A 18 -0.47 -13.98 6.23
N GLY A 19 -0.79 -12.85 5.60
CA GLY A 19 -0.74 -11.52 6.20
C GLY A 19 0.65 -10.87 6.18
N PHE A 20 1.63 -11.44 5.48
CA PHE A 20 2.92 -10.76 5.29
C PHE A 20 2.78 -9.65 4.26
N ALA A 21 3.28 -8.46 4.60
CA ALA A 21 3.28 -7.34 3.68
C ALA A 21 4.16 -7.64 2.46
N LEU A 22 3.57 -7.58 1.27
CA LEU A 22 4.29 -7.66 0.00
C LEU A 22 4.86 -6.30 -0.39
N TYR A 23 4.07 -5.24 -0.22
CA TYR A 23 4.49 -3.89 -0.60
C TYR A 23 3.71 -2.79 0.11
N PHE A 24 4.42 -1.70 0.43
CA PHE A 24 3.86 -0.44 0.94
C PHE A 24 3.97 0.63 -0.15
N SER A 25 2.90 1.40 -0.36
CA SER A 25 2.93 2.47 -1.38
C SER A 25 2.07 3.66 -1.00
N ARG A 26 2.47 4.84 -1.49
CA ARG A 26 1.62 6.04 -1.52
C ARG A 26 0.64 6.01 -2.69
N SER A 27 0.92 5.22 -3.73
CA SER A 27 0.02 5.01 -4.85
C SER A 27 -1.23 4.23 -4.40
N PRO A 28 -2.38 4.40 -5.07
CA PRO A 28 -3.59 3.65 -4.75
C PRO A 28 -3.41 2.17 -5.13
N ILE A 29 -3.24 1.29 -4.13
CA ILE A 29 -3.09 -0.16 -4.30
C ILE A 29 -4.05 -0.92 -3.36
N PRO A 30 -4.60 -2.06 -3.79
CA PRO A 30 -4.45 -2.68 -5.12
C PRO A 30 -5.25 -1.91 -6.19
N MET A 31 -4.76 -1.90 -7.44
CA MET A 31 -5.45 -1.24 -8.55
C MET A 31 -6.61 -2.12 -9.04
N ALA A 32 -7.83 -1.57 -9.05
CA ALA A 32 -9.02 -2.27 -9.54
C ALA A 32 -9.11 -2.14 -11.07
N ARG A 33 -8.59 -3.14 -11.79
CA ARG A 33 -8.48 -3.13 -13.27
C ARG A 33 -9.83 -3.06 -13.97
N ASP A 34 -10.79 -3.87 -13.52
CA ASP A 34 -12.02 -4.17 -14.27
C ASP A 34 -13.23 -3.31 -13.83
N GLN A 35 -13.03 -2.33 -12.95
CA GLN A 35 -14.11 -1.52 -12.35
C GLN A 35 -14.09 -0.05 -12.78
N GLY A 36 -13.46 0.25 -13.91
CA GLY A 36 -13.53 1.53 -14.57
C GLY A 36 -14.08 1.34 -15.99
N ASP A 37 -15.37 1.53 -16.19
CA ASP A 37 -15.96 1.68 -17.53
C ASP A 37 -15.54 3.00 -18.21
N GLY A 38 -14.76 3.83 -17.51
CA GLY A 38 -13.98 4.92 -18.07
C GLY A 38 -12.50 4.53 -18.07
N ALA A 39 -11.77 5.06 -19.05
CA ALA A 39 -10.32 4.90 -19.10
C ALA A 39 -9.66 5.17 -17.74
N TRP A 40 -8.54 4.52 -17.43
CA TRP A 40 -7.90 4.60 -16.10
C TRP A 40 -7.51 6.04 -15.66
N TRP A 41 -7.56 7.00 -16.59
CA TRP A 41 -7.39 8.46 -16.42
C TRP A 41 -8.68 9.28 -16.29
N GLN A 42 -9.88 8.68 -16.27
CA GLN A 42 -11.17 9.37 -16.13
C GLN A 42 -11.73 9.20 -14.71
N ASP A 43 -12.03 10.33 -14.07
CA ASP A 43 -12.21 10.47 -12.61
C ASP A 43 -13.56 10.01 -12.03
N ALA A 44 -14.51 9.56 -12.86
CA ALA A 44 -15.94 9.64 -12.48
C ALA A 44 -16.59 8.37 -11.87
N ALA A 45 -15.96 7.19 -11.88
CA ALA A 45 -16.61 5.96 -11.40
C ALA A 45 -15.73 5.17 -10.42
N ARG A 46 -15.56 5.65 -9.17
CA ARG A 46 -14.62 5.03 -8.21
C ARG A 46 -15.10 4.91 -6.76
N ASP A 47 -16.37 5.18 -6.44
CA ASP A 47 -16.87 4.93 -5.08
C ASP A 47 -17.22 3.45 -4.83
N THR A 48 -17.59 2.69 -5.86
CA THR A 48 -17.78 1.23 -5.80
C THR A 48 -16.47 0.45 -5.56
N LEU A 49 -15.33 1.12 -5.79
CA LEU A 49 -13.96 0.58 -5.80
C LEU A 49 -13.48 0.07 -4.42
N LEU A 50 -14.02 0.62 -3.34
CA LEU A 50 -13.61 0.25 -1.97
C LEU A 50 -14.18 -1.07 -1.50
N LEU A 51 -15.35 -1.47 -2.01
CA LEU A 51 -16.07 -2.64 -1.52
C LEU A 51 -15.45 -3.96 -2.01
N GLN A 52 -14.80 -3.98 -3.18
CA GLN A 52 -14.18 -5.19 -3.72
C GLN A 52 -12.67 -5.26 -3.48
N ALA A 53 -11.97 -4.13 -3.50
CA ALA A 53 -10.51 -4.11 -3.37
C ALA A 53 -10.01 -4.23 -1.91
N ALA A 54 -10.89 -4.00 -0.93
CA ALA A 54 -10.59 -4.00 0.50
C ALA A 54 -9.23 -3.36 0.85
N PRO A 55 -8.97 -2.11 0.41
CA PRO A 55 -7.64 -1.51 0.56
C PRO A 55 -7.28 -1.33 2.03
N MET A 56 -6.05 -1.68 2.38
CA MET A 56 -5.54 -1.57 3.75
C MET A 56 -4.69 -0.32 3.94
N ARG A 57 -5.04 0.47 4.95
CA ARG A 57 -4.21 1.58 5.44
C ARG A 57 -3.13 1.05 6.36
N HIS A 58 -1.89 1.41 6.10
CA HIS A 58 -0.80 1.15 7.03
C HIS A 58 -0.83 2.13 8.22
N ILE A 59 -0.68 1.59 9.43
CA ILE A 59 -0.57 2.34 10.68
C ILE A 59 0.84 2.13 11.24
N GLY A 60 1.53 3.21 11.58
CA GLY A 60 2.94 3.22 11.99
C GLY A 60 3.19 2.68 13.40
N ILE A 61 2.72 1.46 13.68
CA ILE A 61 2.96 0.73 14.93
C ILE A 61 3.65 -0.58 14.54
N TYR A 62 4.81 -0.84 15.15
CA TYR A 62 5.66 -1.96 14.77
C TYR A 62 6.18 -2.72 15.98
N GLY A 63 6.25 -4.04 15.85
CA GLY A 63 6.95 -4.93 16.79
C GLY A 63 8.19 -5.52 16.13
N TYR A 64 9.36 -5.34 16.77
CA TYR A 64 10.64 -5.86 16.26
C TYR A 64 11.33 -6.73 17.31
N ARG A 65 12.10 -7.72 16.84
CA ARG A 65 13.09 -8.41 17.68
C ARG A 65 14.24 -7.45 17.97
N ALA A 66 14.67 -7.37 19.23
CA ALA A 66 15.77 -6.47 19.63
C ALA A 66 17.07 -6.69 18.83
N GLY A 67 17.36 -7.93 18.43
CA GLY A 67 18.51 -8.24 17.56
C GLY A 67 18.39 -7.61 16.17
N PHE A 68 17.20 -7.60 15.58
CA PHE A 68 16.97 -7.01 14.26
C PHE A 68 17.17 -5.50 14.27
N LEU A 69 16.74 -4.80 15.34
CA LEU A 69 16.95 -3.35 15.47
C LEU A 69 18.44 -2.96 15.46
N ARG A 70 19.32 -3.83 15.98
CA ARG A 70 20.77 -3.62 15.92
C ARG A 70 21.37 -3.96 14.55
N LEU A 71 20.75 -4.89 13.83
CA LEU A 71 21.20 -5.33 12.50
C LEU A 71 20.80 -4.36 11.40
N PHE A 72 19.57 -3.86 11.43
CA PHE A 72 18.95 -3.12 10.32
C PHE A 72 19.80 -1.96 9.77
N PRO A 73 20.39 -1.07 10.60
CA PRO A 73 21.22 0.04 10.10
C PRO A 73 22.54 -0.38 9.45
N ARG A 74 22.93 -1.66 9.58
CA ARG A 74 24.17 -2.22 9.03
C ARG A 74 23.96 -2.97 7.72
N LEU A 75 22.70 -3.15 7.29
CA LEU A 75 22.40 -3.78 6.02
C LEU A 75 22.88 -2.89 4.87
N ALA A 76 23.30 -3.52 3.77
CA ALA A 76 23.65 -2.76 2.58
C ALA A 76 22.41 -2.01 2.06
N PRO A 77 22.56 -0.74 1.63
CA PRO A 77 21.46 -0.02 1.01
C PRO A 77 20.92 -0.78 -0.19
N ALA A 78 19.60 -0.73 -0.38
CA ALA A 78 19.01 -1.28 -1.58
C ALA A 78 19.55 -0.53 -2.82
N PRO A 79 19.66 -1.17 -4.00
CA PRO A 79 20.13 -0.50 -5.21
C PRO A 79 19.34 0.78 -5.56
N LEU A 80 18.07 0.86 -5.17
CA LEU A 80 17.17 2.01 -5.37
C LEU A 80 17.44 3.18 -4.41
N GLU A 81 18.27 2.99 -3.39
CA GLU A 81 18.62 4.00 -2.38
C GLU A 81 19.96 4.69 -2.67
N ARG A 82 20.55 4.45 -3.86
CA ARG A 82 21.79 5.08 -4.32
C ARG A 82 21.55 6.25 -5.26
#